data_AF-A0A937QRD5-F1
#
_entry.id   AF-A0A937QRD5-F1
#
_cell.length_a   1.000
_cell.length_b   1.000
_cell.length_c   1.000
_cell.angle_alpha   90.00
_cell.angle_beta   90.00
_cell.angle_gamma   90.00
#
_symmetry.space_group_name_H-M   'P 1'
#
loop_
_entity.id
_entity.type
_entity.pdbx_description
1 polymer ?
#
loop_
_entity_poly.entity_id
_entity_poly.type
_entity_poly.pdbx_seq_one_letter_code
_entity_poly.pdbx_strand_id
1 'polypeptide(L)'
;MNDDTVRGKVKQYLGLLPSLGIHASSAVLFGSFALGHADGYSDIDLIVIAPEFDGAREISLVKALWPATVRRQPYRAYSVR
;
A
#
# COMPACT_ATOMS: atom_id res chain seq x y z
N MET A 1 8.28 -5.36 -13.69
CA MET A 1 8.84 -4.82 -12.42
C MET A 1 9.54 -5.97 -11.71
N ASN A 2 10.71 -5.80 -11.11
CA ASN A 2 11.42 -6.91 -10.43
C ASN A 2 11.10 -6.93 -8.92
N ASP A 3 11.38 -8.07 -8.26
CA ASP A 3 11.09 -8.30 -6.84
C ASP A 3 11.74 -7.27 -5.91
N ASP A 4 12.96 -6.83 -6.23
CA ASP A 4 13.67 -5.80 -5.46
C ASP A 4 12.94 -4.45 -5.53
N THR A 5 12.37 -4.12 -6.68
CA THR A 5 11.53 -2.92 -6.82
C THR A 5 10.24 -3.08 -6.01
N VAL A 6 9.57 -4.24 -6.03
CA VAL A 6 8.35 -4.48 -5.21
C VAL A 6 8.68 -4.31 -3.73
N ARG A 7 9.73 -4.97 -3.24
CA ARG A 7 10.16 -4.90 -1.83
C ARG A 7 10.47 -3.48 -1.41
N GLY A 8 11.21 -2.72 -2.22
CA GLY A 8 11.47 -1.31 -1.98
C GLY A 8 10.19 -0.49 -1.91
N LYS A 9 9.25 -0.78 -2.83
CA LYS A 9 7.96 -0.09 -2.87
C LYS A 9 7.10 -0.33 -1.63
N VAL A 10 7.08 -1.57 -1.14
CA VAL A 10 6.38 -1.99 0.08
C VAL A 10 7.02 -1.37 1.32
N LYS A 11 8.35 -1.42 1.45
CA LYS A 11 9.06 -0.80 2.58
C LYS A 11 8.78 0.70 2.70
N GLN A 12 8.78 1.42 1.58
CA GLN A 12 8.44 2.85 1.57
C GLN A 12 6.99 3.09 2.03
N TYR A 13 6.05 2.29 1.54
CA TYR A 13 4.64 2.40 1.92
C TYR A 13 4.45 2.18 3.44
N LEU A 14 5.01 1.09 3.97
CA LEU A 14 4.94 0.79 5.40
C LEU A 14 5.60 1.86 6.27
N GLY A 15 6.71 2.48 5.80
CA GLY A 15 7.37 3.57 6.49
C GLY A 15 6.54 4.86 6.60
N LEU A 16 5.51 5.04 5.77
CA LEU A 16 4.60 6.19 5.83
C LEU A 16 3.43 5.97 6.81
N LEU A 17 3.06 4.73 7.09
CA LEU A 17 1.90 4.39 7.92
C LEU A 17 1.93 4.99 9.34
N PRO A 18 3.07 5.05 10.06
CA PRO A 18 3.12 5.66 11.39
C PRO A 18 2.71 7.13 11.38
N SER A 19 3.03 7.88 10.32
CA SER A 19 2.62 9.29 10.19
C SER A 19 1.11 9.48 10.03
N LEU A 20 0.39 8.40 9.74
CA LEU A 20 -1.06 8.33 9.61
C LEU A 20 -1.71 7.64 10.82
N GLY A 21 -0.94 7.36 11.88
CA GLY A 21 -1.41 6.71 13.11
C GLY A 21 -1.54 5.20 13.03
N ILE A 22 -0.98 4.56 12.00
CA ILE A 22 -1.06 3.10 11.80
C ILE A 22 0.32 2.48 12.06
N HIS A 23 0.41 1.58 13.04
CA HIS A 23 1.67 0.96 13.46
C HIS A 23 1.69 -0.51 13.06
N ALA A 24 1.96 -0.75 11.77
CA ALA A 24 2.03 -2.11 11.23
C ALA A 24 3.12 -2.95 11.94
N SER A 25 2.72 -4.06 12.53
CA SER A 25 3.63 -5.05 13.12
C SER A 25 4.18 -6.01 12.07
N SER A 26 3.40 -6.26 11.03
CA SER A 26 3.79 -7.04 9.86
C SER A 26 2.93 -6.69 8.65
N ALA A 27 3.42 -7.09 7.48
CA ALA A 27 2.66 -7.01 6.23
C ALA A 27 2.90 -8.27 5.40
N VAL A 28 1.85 -8.76 4.75
CA VAL A 28 1.91 -9.93 3.88
C VAL A 28 1.66 -9.48 2.44
N LEU A 29 2.59 -9.82 1.54
CA LEU A 29 2.40 -9.62 0.10
C LEU A 29 1.37 -10.64 -0.40
N PHE A 30 0.41 -10.16 -1.18
CA PHE A 30 -0.64 -10.98 -1.76
C PHE A 30 -0.75 -10.72 -3.27
N GLY A 31 -1.67 -11.43 -3.93
CA GLY A 31 -2.01 -11.20 -5.33
C GLY A 31 -0.92 -11.61 -6.31
N SER A 32 -0.93 -10.97 -7.49
CA SER A 32 -0.13 -11.39 -8.65
C SER A 32 1.37 -11.34 -8.39
N PHE A 33 1.85 -10.39 -7.58
CA PHE A 33 3.26 -10.29 -7.19
C PHE A 33 3.67 -11.43 -6.24
N ALA A 34 2.78 -11.89 -5.35
CA ALA A 34 3.07 -13.05 -4.51
C ALA A 34 3.09 -14.36 -5.31
N LEU A 35 2.31 -14.43 -6.40
CA LEU A 35 2.18 -15.62 -7.25
C LEU A 35 3.17 -15.66 -8.42
N GLY A 36 3.99 -14.61 -8.60
CA GLY A 36 5.02 -14.55 -9.65
C GLY A 36 4.51 -14.33 -11.08
N HIS A 37 3.24 -13.92 -11.25
CA HIS A 37 2.65 -13.65 -12.57
C HIS A 37 2.22 -12.19 -12.76
N ALA A 38 2.73 -11.27 -11.94
CA ALA A 38 2.49 -9.84 -12.10
C ALA A 38 3.12 -9.28 -13.39
N ASP A 39 2.41 -8.33 -14.00
CA ASP A 39 2.85 -7.61 -15.19
C ASP A 39 3.09 -6.11 -14.89
N GLY A 40 3.21 -5.30 -15.95
CA GLY A 40 3.46 -3.86 -15.82
C GLY A 40 2.28 -3.04 -15.30
N TYR A 41 1.07 -3.59 -15.29
CA TYR A 41 -0.17 -2.93 -14.87
C TYR A 41 -0.71 -3.47 -13.54
N SER A 42 -0.06 -4.51 -13.01
CA SER A 42 -0.44 -5.13 -11.75
C SER A 42 -0.25 -4.18 -10.56
N ASP A 43 -1.26 -4.15 -9.69
CA ASP A 43 -1.19 -3.51 -8.39
C ASP A 43 -0.37 -4.35 -7.40
N ILE A 44 0.13 -3.71 -6.33
CA ILE A 44 0.77 -4.40 -5.21
C ILE A 44 -0.26 -4.57 -4.10
N ASP A 45 -0.73 -5.80 -3.89
CA ASP A 45 -1.67 -6.13 -2.83
C ASP A 45 -0.94 -6.44 -1.52
N LEU A 46 -1.35 -5.78 -0.44
CA LEU A 46 -0.81 -5.97 0.89
C LEU A 46 -1.93 -6.22 1.91
N ILE A 47 -1.71 -7.20 2.77
CA ILE A 47 -2.43 -7.30 4.05
C ILE A 47 -1.55 -6.61 5.10
N VAL A 48 -2.08 -5.56 5.73
CA VAL A 48 -1.40 -4.84 6.82
C VAL A 48 -1.97 -5.33 8.15
N ILE A 49 -1.09 -5.80 9.02
CA ILE A 49 -1.44 -6.27 10.37
C ILE A 49 -0.94 -5.21 11.35
N ALA A 50 -1.88 -4.57 12.06
CA ALA A 50 -1.58 -3.51 13.00
C ALA A 50 -2.61 -3.53 14.15
N PRO A 51 -2.22 -3.21 15.40
CA PRO A 51 -3.13 -3.21 16.54
C PRO A 51 -4.34 -2.29 16.36
N GLU A 52 -4.20 -1.22 15.57
CA GLU A 52 -5.29 -0.29 15.28
C GLU A 52 -6.49 -0.97 14.59
N PHE A 53 -6.28 -2.10 13.91
CA PHE A 53 -7.33 -2.85 13.21
C PHE A 53 -7.99 -3.96 14.05
N ASP A 54 -7.53 -4.21 15.28
CA ASP A 54 -8.07 -5.27 16.15
C ASP A 54 -9.43 -4.91 16.77
N GLY A 55 -9.74 -3.61 16.86
CA GLY A 55 -10.96 -3.08 17.44
C GLY A 55 -12.11 -2.89 16.43
N ALA A 56 -12.93 -1.87 16.66
CA ALA A 56 -13.99 -1.50 15.73
C ALA A 56 -13.38 -1.10 14.38
N ARG A 57 -13.73 -1.83 13.33
CA ARG A 57 -13.26 -1.58 11.95
C ARG A 57 -14.00 -0.40 11.36
N GLU A 58 -13.65 0.81 11.79
CA GLU A 58 -14.20 2.01 11.20
C GLU A 58 -13.64 2.21 9.79
N ILE A 59 -14.53 2.59 8.86
CA ILE A 59 -14.13 2.88 7.48
C ILE A 59 -13.14 4.06 7.39
N SER A 60 -13.16 4.96 8.37
CA SER A 60 -12.20 6.07 8.52
C SER A 60 -10.76 5.55 8.64
N LEU A 61 -10.54 4.52 9.45
CA LEU A 61 -9.24 3.90 9.65
C LEU A 61 -8.75 3.16 8.39
N VAL A 62 -9.65 2.45 7.71
CA VAL A 62 -9.32 1.81 6.41
C VAL A 62 -8.94 2.86 5.37
N LYS A 63 -9.66 3.99 5.32
CA LYS A 63 -9.36 5.11 4.40
C LYS A 63 -8.02 5.79 4.70
N ALA A 64 -7.52 5.73 5.93
CA ALA A 64 -6.20 6.27 6.28
C ALA A 64 -5.04 5.51 5.59
N LEU A 65 -5.29 4.34 5.01
CA LEU A 65 -4.30 3.64 4.18
C LEU A 65 -4.07 4.31 2.80
N TRP A 66 -5.04 5.08 2.30
CA TRP A 66 -5.00 5.69 0.97
C TRP A 66 -3.99 6.85 0.85
N PRO A 67 -3.88 7.79 1.80
CA PRO A 67 -2.88 8.86 1.73
C PRO A 67 -1.43 8.36 1.57
N ALA A 68 -1.10 7.19 2.13
CA ALA A 68 0.21 6.55 1.96
C ALA A 68 0.47 6.10 0.51
N THR A 69 -0.57 5.83 -0.29
CA THR A 69 -0.42 5.51 -1.73
C THR A 69 -0.28 6.76 -2.60
N VAL A 70 -0.93 7.87 -2.22
CA VAL A 70 -0.95 9.13 -2.99
C VAL A 70 0.38 9.88 -2.93
N ARG A 71 1.14 9.78 -1.82
CA ARG A 71 2.51 10.33 -1.73
C ARG A 71 3.50 9.73 -2.76
N ARG A 72 3.04 8.79 -3.59
CA ARG A 72 3.79 8.15 -4.66
C ARG A 72 3.53 8.74 -6.05
N GLN A 73 2.50 9.54 -6.27
CA GLN A 73 2.19 10.06 -7.61
C GLN A 73 1.77 11.53 -7.57
N PRO A 74 2.48 12.46 -8.24
CA PRO A 74 1.77 13.60 -8.80
C PRO A 74 0.80 13.03 -9.83
N TYR A 75 -0.50 13.14 -9.59
CA TYR A 75 -1.49 12.93 -10.64
C TYR A 75 -1.11 13.81 -11.82
N ARG A 76 -0.65 13.20 -12.92
CA ARG A 76 -0.60 13.88 -14.21
C ARG A 76 -2.07 13.97 -14.64
N ALA A 77 -2.70 15.11 -14.35
CA ALA A 77 -4.02 15.40 -14.88
C ALA A 77 -3.93 15.26 -16.41
N TYR A 78 -4.62 14.25 -16.97
CA TYR A 78 -4.83 14.21 -18.40
C TYR A 78 -5.71 15.40 -18.74
N SER A 79 -5.12 16.42 -19.35
CA SER A 79 -5.88 17.48 -20.01
C SER A 79 -6.61 16.85 -21.19
N VAL A 80 -7.93 16.69 -21.05
CA VAL A 80 -8.81 16.47 -22.19
C VAL A 80 -8.80 17.78 -22.98
N ARG A 81 -8.29 17.72 -24.21
CA ARG A 81 -8.54 18.74 -25.23
C ARG A 81 -9.85 18.44 -25.93
#